data_AF-A0A9J8ASG0-F1
#
_entry.id   AF-A0A9J8ASG0-F1
#
_cell.length_a   1.000
_cell.length_b   1.000
_cell.length_c   1.000
_cell.angle_alpha   90.00
_cell.angle_beta   90.00
_cell.angle_gamma   90.00
#
_symmetry.space_group_name_H-M   'P 1'
#
loop_
_entity.id
_entity.type
_entity.pdbx_description
1 polymer ?
#
loop_
_entity_poly.entity_id
_entity_poly.type
_entity_poly.pdbx_seq_one_letter_code
_entity_poly.pdbx_strand_id
1 'polypeptide(L)'
;DMDAHGKQGEVYLQHQKHGEKWKRYWLALHPASRQGVARLELSEPIHERSTVVVRRHPERKVVRLADCVSVVKLPPHAEACPGENMAAFCVEMEDKRLVFAAEKESCGKWVDIICFSSMWPERTVLATSW
;
A
#
# COMPACT_ATOMS: atom_id res chain seq x y z
N ASP A 1 3.08 23.96 8.79
CA ASP A 1 3.89 22.78 8.48
C ASP A 1 3.02 21.56 8.73
N MET A 2 2.27 21.11 7.72
CA MET A 2 1.27 20.04 7.88
C MET A 2 1.50 18.97 6.82
N ASP A 3 1.79 17.76 7.30
CA ASP A 3 1.58 16.47 6.61
C ASP A 3 2.23 16.25 5.23
N ALA A 4 3.56 16.35 5.16
CA ALA A 4 4.32 15.62 4.15
C ALA A 4 4.45 14.10 4.47
N HIS A 5 3.88 13.64 5.59
CA HIS A 5 4.03 12.27 6.10
C HIS A 5 2.90 11.40 5.56
N GLY A 6 3.11 10.82 4.38
CA GLY A 6 2.16 9.83 3.85
C GLY A 6 1.94 8.65 4.83
N LYS A 7 0.77 8.02 4.75
CA LYS A 7 0.37 6.94 5.66
C LYS A 7 1.33 5.74 5.54
N GLN A 8 1.74 5.20 6.67
CA GLN A 8 2.49 3.95 6.74
C GLN A 8 1.90 3.00 7.79
N GLY A 9 2.08 1.69 7.60
CA GLY A 9 1.64 0.70 8.56
C GLY A 9 1.68 -0.73 8.04
N GLU A 10 1.43 -1.66 8.94
CA GLU A 10 1.34 -3.09 8.62
C GLU A 10 0.08 -3.39 7.79
N VAL A 11 0.25 -4.22 6.76
CA VAL A 11 -0.82 -4.79 5.95
C VAL A 11 -0.48 -6.23 5.56
N TYR A 12 -1.47 -6.96 5.06
CA TYR A 12 -1.29 -8.28 4.49
C TYR A 12 -1.66 -8.24 3.01
N LEU A 13 -0.76 -8.65 2.13
CA LEU A 13 -1.03 -8.75 0.70
C LEU A 13 -1.44 -10.19 0.37
N GLN A 14 -2.53 -10.32 -0.39
CA GLN A 14 -2.99 -11.62 -0.87
C GLN A 14 -2.03 -12.16 -1.93
N HIS A 15 -1.56 -13.39 -1.75
CA HIS A 15 -0.75 -14.15 -2.71
C HIS A 15 -1.60 -15.28 -3.29
N GLN A 16 -1.53 -15.48 -4.60
CA GLN A 16 -2.26 -16.56 -5.29
C GLN A 16 -1.53 -17.92 -5.26
N LYS A 17 -0.59 -18.13 -4.33
CA LYS A 17 0.18 -19.38 -4.23
C LYS A 17 -0.52 -20.41 -3.34
N HIS A 18 -0.36 -21.69 -3.67
CA HIS A 18 -0.83 -22.80 -2.84
C HIS A 18 -0.18 -22.75 -1.44
N GLY A 19 -0.99 -22.79 -0.38
CA GLY A 19 -0.55 -22.93 1.02
C GLY A 19 -0.70 -21.68 1.88
N GLU A 20 -0.20 -20.52 1.44
CA GLU A 20 -0.27 -19.26 2.21
C GLU A 20 -0.93 -18.15 1.39
N LYS A 21 -2.20 -17.87 1.72
CA LYS A 21 -3.02 -16.87 1.02
C LYS A 21 -2.59 -15.43 1.31
N TRP A 22 -2.01 -15.16 2.48
CA TRP A 22 -1.67 -13.80 2.92
C TRP A 22 -0.22 -13.70 3.36
N LYS A 23 0.49 -12.70 2.85
CA LYS A 23 1.84 -12.37 3.29
C LYS A 23 1.88 -10.99 3.94
N ARG A 24 2.57 -10.88 5.07
CA ARG A 24 2.70 -9.63 5.84
C ARG A 24 3.70 -8.67 5.20
N TYR A 25 3.35 -7.40 5.14
CA TYR A 25 4.17 -6.31 4.57
C TYR A 25 4.05 -5.05 5.42
N TRP A 26 5.09 -4.22 5.38
CA TRP A 26 5.00 -2.81 5.74
C TRP A 26 4.65 -2.02 4.48
N LEU A 27 3.52 -1.33 4.49
CA LEU A 27 3.07 -0.47 3.39
C LEU A 27 3.36 0.98 3.75
N ALA A 28 4.02 1.70 2.85
CA ALA A 28 4.25 3.14 2.96
C ALA A 28 3.70 3.85 1.73
N LEU A 29 2.86 4.85 1.94
CA LEU A 29 2.42 5.78 0.91
C LEU A 29 3.40 6.95 0.87
N HIS A 30 3.98 7.18 -0.31
CA HIS A 30 4.79 8.35 -0.60
C HIS A 30 3.98 9.29 -1.50
N PRO A 31 3.65 10.51 -1.04
CA PRO A 31 3.00 11.51 -1.88
C PRO A 31 3.85 11.90 -3.09
N ALA A 32 3.22 12.50 -4.10
CA ALA A 32 3.94 13.10 -5.21
C ALA A 32 4.82 14.25 -4.71
N SER A 33 6.03 14.35 -5.23
CA SER A 33 6.99 15.40 -4.91
C SER A 33 7.73 15.87 -6.16
N ARG A 34 8.59 16.89 -6.04
CA ARG A 34 9.45 17.33 -7.15
C ARG A 34 10.34 16.22 -7.70
N GLN A 35 10.61 15.18 -6.92
CA GLN A 35 11.53 14.10 -7.28
C GLN A 35 10.81 12.83 -7.77
N GLY A 36 9.48 12.78 -7.77
CA GLY A 36 8.77 11.60 -8.26
C GLY A 36 7.26 11.61 -8.04
N VAL A 37 6.60 10.66 -8.70
CA VAL A 37 5.14 10.46 -8.59
C VAL A 37 4.75 9.83 -7.26
N ALA A 38 3.48 9.99 -6.89
CA ALA A 38 2.91 9.31 -5.74
C ALA A 38 2.95 7.78 -5.93
N ARG A 39 3.32 7.06 -4.87
CA ARG A 39 3.51 5.60 -4.93
C ARG A 39 3.29 4.93 -3.58
N LEU A 40 2.89 3.67 -3.64
CA LEU A 40 2.92 2.74 -2.52
C LEU A 40 4.20 1.91 -2.58
N GLU A 41 4.91 1.81 -1.48
CA GLU A 41 6.06 0.94 -1.31
C GLU A 41 5.70 -0.17 -0.31
N LEU A 42 5.90 -1.42 -0.72
CA LEU A 42 5.81 -2.59 0.16
C LEU A 42 7.21 -3.08 0.48
N SER A 43 7.50 -3.23 1.77
CA SER A 43 8.73 -3.86 2.24
C SER A 43 8.41 -5.00 3.19
N GLU A 44 9.18 -6.09 3.08
CA GLU A 44 9.05 -7.21 4.02
C GLU A 44 9.59 -6.81 5.40
N PRO A 45 8.91 -7.16 6.51
CA PRO A 45 9.39 -6.84 7.83
C PRO A 45 10.72 -7.57 8.08
N ILE A 46 11.72 -6.82 8.58
CA ILE A 46 13.03 -7.37 8.94
C ILE A 46 12.84 -8.33 10.11
N HIS A 47 13.15 -9.60 9.91
CA HIS A 47 13.11 -10.58 10.98
C HIS A 47 14.36 -10.44 11.85
N GLU A 48 14.18 -10.17 13.15
CA GLU A 48 15.26 -9.99 14.13
C GLU A 48 16.14 -11.25 14.35
N ARG A 49 15.77 -12.40 13.77
CA ARG A 49 16.41 -13.71 14.01
C ARG A 49 17.45 -14.15 12.98
N SER A 50 17.72 -13.39 11.92
CA SER A 50 18.74 -13.78 10.93
C SER A 50 20.12 -13.25 11.33
N THR A 51 20.82 -13.97 12.21
CA THR A 51 22.18 -13.66 12.66
C THR A 51 23.29 -14.14 11.72
N VAL A 52 22.97 -14.67 10.53
CA VAL A 52 23.99 -15.17 9.59
C VAL A 52 23.67 -14.75 8.15
N VAL A 53 24.49 -13.83 7.64
CA VAL A 53 25.01 -13.72 6.26
C VAL A 53 23.96 -13.67 5.14
N VAL A 54 23.58 -12.44 4.77
CA VAL A 54 23.78 -11.75 3.49
C VAL A 54 22.91 -10.49 3.63
N ARG A 55 23.47 -9.30 3.37
CA ARG A 55 22.70 -8.05 3.20
C ARG A 55 21.79 -8.17 1.97
N ARG A 56 20.85 -9.11 1.96
CA ARG A 56 19.80 -9.18 0.95
C ARG A 56 18.86 -8.08 1.36
N HIS A 57 19.02 -6.92 0.73
CA HIS A 57 18.08 -5.82 0.91
C HIS A 57 16.68 -6.40 0.78
N PRO A 58 15.77 -6.15 1.75
CA PRO A 58 14.42 -6.68 1.69
C PRO A 58 13.83 -6.31 0.32
N GLU A 59 13.21 -7.29 -0.35
CA GLU A 59 12.59 -7.04 -1.64
C GLU A 59 11.54 -5.94 -1.48
N ARG A 60 11.75 -4.80 -2.13
CA ARG A 60 10.82 -3.67 -2.15
C ARG A 60 9.99 -3.74 -3.41
N LYS A 61 8.66 -3.80 -3.26
CA LYS A 61 7.73 -3.71 -4.38
C LYS A 61 7.15 -2.30 -4.40
N VAL A 62 7.13 -1.67 -5.58
CA VAL A 62 6.63 -0.30 -5.77
C VAL A 62 5.41 -0.34 -6.68
N VAL A 63 4.34 0.34 -6.27
CA VAL A 63 3.12 0.56 -7.05
C VAL A 63 2.97 2.06 -7.25
N ARG A 64 3.03 2.54 -8.50
CA ARG A 64 2.81 3.97 -8.78
C ARG A 64 1.32 4.23 -8.81
N LEU A 65 0.87 5.27 -8.10
CA LEU A 65 -0.57 5.57 -8.04
C LEU A 65 -1.13 6.04 -9.37
N ALA A 66 -0.29 6.51 -10.28
CA ALA A 66 -0.67 6.84 -11.65
C ALA A 66 -1.06 5.61 -12.49
N ASP A 67 -0.61 4.41 -12.09
CA ASP A 67 -0.89 3.15 -12.79
C ASP A 67 -2.12 2.44 -12.17
N CYS A 68 -2.71 3.00 -11.10
CA CYS A 68 -3.90 2.47 -10.45
C CYS A 68 -5.17 2.88 -11.22
N VAL A 69 -5.97 1.88 -11.61
CA VAL A 69 -7.28 2.04 -12.25
C VAL A 69 -8.36 2.30 -11.20
N SER A 70 -8.36 1.54 -10.10
CA SER A 70 -9.37 1.67 -9.05
C SER A 70 -8.81 1.30 -7.67
N VAL A 71 -9.36 1.93 -6.62
CA VAL A 71 -9.08 1.56 -5.23
C VAL A 71 -10.38 1.52 -4.46
N VAL A 72 -10.71 0.33 -3.94
CA VAL A 72 -12.02 0.07 -3.34
C VAL A 72 -11.89 -0.74 -2.06
N LYS A 73 -12.69 -0.40 -1.05
CA LYS A 73 -12.91 -1.27 0.10
C LYS A 73 -13.75 -2.46 -0.36
N LEU A 74 -13.32 -3.67 -0.03
CA LEU A 74 -14.09 -4.87 -0.37
C LEU A 74 -15.23 -5.07 0.65
N PRO A 75 -16.38 -5.64 0.23
CA PRO A 75 -17.46 -5.97 1.15
C PRO A 75 -16.99 -6.91 2.28
N PRO A 76 -17.66 -6.87 3.45
CA PRO A 76 -17.45 -7.87 4.48
C PRO A 76 -17.56 -9.29 3.91
N HIS A 77 -16.69 -10.21 4.34
CA HIS A 77 -16.67 -11.62 3.91
C HIS A 77 -16.36 -11.88 2.42
N ALA A 78 -16.10 -10.85 1.60
CA ALA A 78 -15.63 -11.05 0.23
C ALA A 78 -14.27 -11.78 0.18
N GLU A 79 -13.49 -11.66 1.26
CA GLU A 79 -12.22 -12.34 1.44
C GLU A 79 -12.08 -12.90 2.85
N ALA A 80 -11.60 -14.15 2.95
CA ALA A 80 -11.15 -14.73 4.21
C ALA A 80 -9.83 -14.07 4.65
N CYS A 81 -9.94 -12.96 5.38
CA CYS A 81 -8.82 -12.17 5.90
C CYS A 81 -7.99 -12.96 6.93
N PRO A 82 -6.72 -12.60 7.19
CA PRO A 82 -5.86 -13.35 8.11
C PRO A 82 -6.23 -13.20 9.60
N GLY A 83 -7.14 -12.28 9.95
CA GLY A 83 -7.64 -12.11 11.32
C GLY A 83 -9.07 -11.56 11.37
N GLU A 84 -9.76 -11.79 12.49
CA GLU A 84 -11.19 -11.44 12.68
C GLU A 84 -11.45 -9.92 12.69
N ASN A 85 -10.48 -9.12 13.16
CA ASN A 85 -10.55 -7.65 13.19
C ASN A 85 -9.98 -6.98 11.93
N MET A 86 -9.93 -7.71 10.81
CA MET A 86 -9.40 -7.19 9.55
C MET A 86 -10.50 -6.98 8.50
N ALA A 87 -10.22 -6.06 7.58
CA ALA A 87 -11.01 -5.82 6.39
C ALA A 87 -10.10 -5.71 5.18
N ALA A 88 -10.62 -6.09 4.02
CA ALA A 88 -9.87 -6.07 2.78
C ALA A 88 -10.18 -4.83 1.93
N PHE A 89 -9.17 -4.35 1.21
CA PHE A 89 -9.31 -3.39 0.13
C PHE A 89 -8.53 -3.87 -1.09
N CYS A 90 -8.91 -3.38 -2.25
CA CYS A 90 -8.34 -3.77 -3.53
C CYS A 90 -7.74 -2.55 -4.21
N VAL A 91 -6.53 -2.71 -4.73
CA VAL A 91 -5.88 -1.79 -5.66
C VAL A 91 -5.79 -2.49 -7.00
N GLU A 92 -6.55 -2.01 -7.96
CA GLU A 92 -6.56 -2.52 -9.33
C GLU A 92 -5.66 -1.65 -10.20
N MET A 93 -4.79 -2.29 -10.96
CA MET A 93 -3.94 -1.70 -12.00
C MET A 93 -4.31 -2.34 -13.35
N GLU A 94 -3.83 -1.76 -14.44
CA GLU A 94 -4.13 -2.27 -15.80
C GLU A 94 -3.73 -3.74 -16.00
N ASP A 95 -2.62 -4.17 -15.40
CA ASP A 95 -2.01 -5.48 -15.60
C ASP A 95 -2.23 -6.45 -14.43
N LYS A 96 -2.65 -5.96 -13.25
CA LYS A 96 -2.77 -6.79 -12.05
C LYS A 96 -3.73 -6.21 -11.01
N ARG A 97 -4.22 -7.11 -10.16
CA ARG A 97 -5.04 -6.78 -8.99
C ARG A 97 -4.31 -7.13 -7.70
N LEU A 98 -4.19 -6.17 -6.79
CA LEU A 98 -3.61 -6.36 -5.46
C LEU A 98 -4.69 -6.28 -4.40
N VAL A 99 -4.88 -7.35 -3.63
CA VAL A 99 -5.83 -7.37 -2.52
C VAL A 99 -5.05 -7.29 -1.21
N PHE A 100 -5.34 -6.27 -0.42
CA PHE A 100 -4.73 -6.02 0.87
C PHE A 100 -5.74 -6.29 1.98
N ALA A 101 -5.27 -6.77 3.13
CA ALA A 101 -6.00 -6.77 4.39
C ALA A 101 -5.28 -5.89 5.42
N ALA A 102 -6.06 -5.10 6.15
CA ALA A 102 -5.60 -4.24 7.24
C ALA A 102 -6.63 -4.28 8.37
N GLU A 103 -6.29 -3.76 9.55
CA GLU A 103 -7.26 -3.58 10.64
C GLU A 103 -8.50 -2.81 10.15
N LYS A 104 -9.69 -3.21 10.61
CA LYS A 104 -10.97 -2.64 10.16
C LYS A 104 -11.01 -1.11 10.22
N GLU A 105 -10.47 -0.54 11.30
CA GLU A 105 -10.42 0.91 11.54
C GLU A 105 -9.42 1.64 10.62
N SER A 106 -8.39 0.94 10.14
CA SER A 106 -7.37 1.48 9.24
C SER A 106 -7.69 1.25 7.76
N CYS A 107 -8.49 0.23 7.44
CA CYS A 107 -8.81 -0.16 6.07
C CYS A 107 -9.47 0.96 5.25
N GLY A 108 -10.47 1.64 5.83
CA GLY A 108 -11.12 2.79 5.18
C GLY A 108 -10.15 3.94 4.94
N LYS A 109 -9.34 4.27 5.96
CA LYS A 109 -8.33 5.34 5.88
C LYS A 109 -7.29 5.07 4.79
N TRP A 110 -6.93 3.80 4.56
CA TRP A 110 -6.04 3.42 3.45
C TRP A 110 -6.70 3.71 2.10
N VAL A 111 -7.95 3.31 1.88
CA VAL A 111 -8.67 3.61 0.64
C VAL A 111 -8.77 5.10 0.41
N ASP A 112 -9.19 5.87 1.42
CA ASP A 112 -9.37 7.32 1.32
C ASP A 112 -8.07 8.03 0.94
N ILE A 113 -6.96 7.75 1.65
CA ILE A 113 -5.69 8.43 1.40
C ILE A 113 -5.04 8.01 0.07
N ILE A 114 -5.23 6.76 -0.36
CA ILE A 114 -4.72 6.29 -1.66
C ILE A 114 -5.51 6.95 -2.79
N CYS A 115 -6.85 6.94 -2.74
CA CYS A 115 -7.70 7.63 -3.72
C CYS A 115 -7.39 9.13 -3.77
N PHE A 116 -7.26 9.77 -2.62
CA PHE A 116 -6.87 11.17 -2.56
C PHE A 116 -5.49 11.39 -3.20
N SER A 117 -4.52 10.53 -2.94
CA SER A 117 -3.17 10.71 -3.49
C SER A 117 -3.06 10.39 -4.99
N SER A 118 -3.91 9.50 -5.53
CA SER A 118 -3.93 9.20 -6.98
C SER A 118 -4.58 10.30 -7.81
N MET A 119 -5.51 11.06 -7.22
CA MET A 119 -6.23 12.15 -7.89
C MET A 119 -5.49 13.51 -7.87
N TRP A 120 -4.39 13.63 -7.10
CA TRP A 120 -3.66 14.90 -6.91
C TRP A 120 -2.26 14.99 -7.56
N PRO A 121 -1.99 14.43 -8.76
CA PRO A 121 -0.67 14.57 -9.38
C PRO A 121 -0.37 16.00 -9.87
N GLU A 122 -1.38 16.84 -10.15
CA GLU A 122 -1.20 18.11 -10.89
C GLU A 122 -1.16 19.39 -10.04
N ARG A 123 -1.60 19.37 -8.78
CA ARG A 123 -1.76 20.62 -7.99
C ARG A 123 -0.49 21.13 -7.31
N THR A 124 0.54 20.29 -7.13
CA THR A 124 1.82 20.72 -6.55
C THR A 124 2.68 21.51 -7.55
N VAL A 125 2.55 21.22 -8.86
CA VAL A 125 3.31 21.94 -9.90
C VAL A 125 2.79 23.37 -10.05
N LEU A 126 1.47 23.55 -9.97
CA LEU A 126 0.84 24.87 -10.12
C LEU A 126 0.93 25.74 -8.85
N ALA A 127 0.95 25.14 -7.65
CA ALA A 127 1.04 25.90 -6.39
C ALA A 127 2.45 26.44 -6.07
N THR A 128 3.47 26.05 -6.83
CA THR A 128 4.83 26.60 -6.70
C THR A 128 5.21 27.56 -7.84
N SER A 129 4.22 27.94 -8.66
CA SER A 129 4.35 28.84 -9.80
C SER A 129 3.69 30.20 -9.54
N TRP A 130 4.01 30.86 -8.41
CA TRP A 130 3.73 32.28 -8.16
C TRP A 130 4.80 32.86 -7.23
#